data_AF-A0A7S0D814-F1
#
_entry.id   AF-A0A7S0D814-F1
#
_cell.length_a   1.000
_cell.length_b   1.000
_cell.length_c   1.000
_cell.angle_alpha   90.00
_cell.angle_beta   90.00
_cell.angle_gamma   90.00
#
_symmetry.space_group_name_H-M   'P 1'
#
loop_
_entity.id
_entity.type
_entity.pdbx_description
1 polymer ?
#
loop_
_entity_poly.entity_id
_entity_poly.type
_entity_poly.pdbx_seq_one_letter_code
_entity_poly.pdbx_strand_id
1 'polypeptide(L)'
;SSHFTHQLFPSLPSEKITYFECGHVVPPSHILARAVPKGPTGKALRFTFRSRSSNEILDELGRTILNLSKIIPEGFVIFFPSFGYKDAVAKRWKSTGVANDIGSRKPVLWESRKKSPGEILDEYSKLIKEGESKKGAILMCVVGGKLSEGINFSDGLARSILTPTR
;
A
#
# COMPACT_ATOMS: atom_id res chain seq x y z
N SER A 1 -20.56 15.10 12.37
CA SER A 1 -21.83 14.37 12.30
C SER A 1 -23.01 15.22 11.84
N SER A 2 -23.23 16.46 12.33
CA SER A 2 -24.44 17.25 12.01
C SER A 2 -24.64 17.65 10.53
N HIS A 3 -23.56 17.82 9.76
CA HIS A 3 -23.68 18.30 8.37
C HIS A 3 -24.28 17.27 7.41
N PHE A 4 -24.00 15.97 7.61
CA PHE A 4 -24.49 14.89 6.74
C PHE A 4 -25.97 14.58 6.95
N THR A 5 -26.44 14.72 8.19
CA THR A 5 -27.83 14.44 8.57
C THR A 5 -28.81 15.39 7.88
N HIS A 6 -28.42 16.66 7.76
CA HIS A 6 -29.25 17.69 7.13
C HIS A 6 -29.36 17.54 5.60
N GLN A 7 -28.40 16.85 4.98
CA GLN A 7 -28.40 16.55 3.55
C GLN A 7 -29.21 15.28 3.22
N LEU A 8 -29.11 14.25 4.06
CA LEU A 8 -29.69 12.93 3.77
C LEU A 8 -31.10 12.76 4.34
N PHE A 9 -31.44 13.45 5.43
CA PHE A 9 -32.72 13.32 6.14
C PHE A 9 -33.30 14.67 6.57
N PRO A 10 -33.56 15.60 5.63
CA PRO A 10 -33.95 16.99 5.95
C PRO A 10 -35.31 17.12 6.65
N SER A 11 -36.17 16.10 6.57
CA SER A 11 -37.55 16.10 7.09
C SER A 11 -37.75 15.22 8.32
N LEU A 12 -36.72 14.53 8.81
CA LEU A 12 -36.81 13.67 9.98
C LEU A 12 -36.47 14.46 11.25
N PRO A 13 -37.34 14.46 12.28
CA PRO A 13 -37.03 15.03 13.57
C PRO A 13 -35.79 14.37 14.17
N SER A 14 -34.92 15.15 14.80
CA SER A 14 -33.65 14.69 15.39
C SER A 14 -33.85 13.56 16.40
N GLU A 15 -35.03 13.48 17.05
CA GLU A 15 -35.36 12.41 18.02
C GLU A 15 -35.51 11.02 17.38
N LYS A 16 -35.62 10.93 16.06
CA LYS A 16 -35.69 9.66 15.31
C LYS A 16 -34.35 9.23 14.72
N ILE A 17 -33.28 9.98 14.98
CA ILE A 17 -31.95 9.73 14.41
C ILE A 17 -31.01 9.27 15.52
N THR A 18 -30.79 7.96 15.59
CA THR A 18 -29.80 7.37 16.50
C THR A 18 -28.44 7.37 15.81
N TYR A 19 -27.52 8.18 16.33
CA TYR A 19 -26.12 8.12 15.91
C TYR A 19 -25.43 6.97 16.63
N PHE A 20 -24.92 6.02 15.85
CA PHE A 20 -24.06 4.97 16.36
C PHE A 20 -22.67 5.14 15.76
N GLU A 21 -21.79 5.81 16.49
CA GLU A 21 -20.36 5.79 16.20
C GLU A 21 -19.76 4.66 17.04
N CYS A 22 -19.45 3.52 16.41
CA CYS A 22 -18.62 2.51 17.05
C CYS A 22 -17.33 3.20 17.50
N GLY A 23 -17.03 3.17 18.81
CA GLY A 23 -15.73 3.59 19.31
C GLY A 23 -14.62 2.88 18.53
N HIS A 24 -13.62 3.63 18.08
CA HIS A 24 -12.52 3.09 17.28
C HIS A 24 -11.87 1.92 18.02
N VAL A 25 -12.01 0.71 17.46
CA VAL A 25 -11.57 -0.58 18.05
C VAL A 25 -10.02 -0.69 18.14
N VAL A 26 -9.29 0.34 17.69
CA VAL A 26 -7.84 0.35 17.62
C VAL A 26 -7.27 1.57 18.34
N PRO A 27 -6.43 1.38 19.39
CA PRO A 27 -5.71 2.47 20.03
C PRO A 27 -4.91 3.32 19.02
N PRO A 28 -4.81 4.65 19.20
CA PRO A 28 -4.00 5.50 18.31
C PRO A 28 -2.53 5.08 18.19
N SER A 29 -1.98 4.40 19.21
CA SER A 29 -0.62 3.84 19.20
C SER A 29 -0.43 2.68 18.21
N HIS A 30 -1.51 2.07 17.72
CA HIS A 30 -1.45 0.89 16.85
C HIS A 30 -1.55 1.26 15.36
N ILE A 31 -1.79 2.53 15.02
CA ILE A 31 -1.88 3.01 13.63
C ILE A 31 -1.13 4.33 13.49
N LEU A 32 -0.13 4.37 12.61
CA LEU A 32 0.57 5.60 12.23
C LEU A 32 0.35 5.89 10.75
N ALA A 33 -0.43 6.93 10.45
CA ALA A 33 -0.58 7.46 9.09
C ALA A 33 0.31 8.69 8.89
N ARG A 34 1.21 8.67 7.90
CA ARG A 34 2.09 9.80 7.58
C ARG A 34 2.20 10.00 6.08
N ALA A 35 2.09 11.25 5.65
CA ALA A 35 2.48 11.65 4.30
C ALA A 35 4.00 11.82 4.21
N VAL A 36 4.62 11.27 3.17
CA VAL A 36 6.05 11.39 2.90
C VAL A 36 6.23 12.27 1.65
N PRO A 37 6.42 13.59 1.80
CA PRO A 37 6.39 14.52 0.67
C PRO A 37 7.71 14.56 -0.12
N LYS A 38 8.80 14.04 0.44
CA LYS A 38 10.14 14.03 -0.18
C LYS A 38 10.78 12.66 -0.01
N GLY A 39 11.49 12.22 -1.04
CA GLY A 39 12.25 10.98 -0.99
C GLY A 39 13.67 11.18 -0.42
N PRO A 40 14.46 10.10 -0.35
CA PRO A 40 15.80 10.10 0.25
C PRO A 40 16.80 11.09 -0.35
N THR A 41 16.62 11.51 -1.61
CA THR A 41 17.49 12.49 -2.28
C THR A 41 16.98 13.93 -2.15
N GLY A 42 15.91 14.15 -1.37
CA GLY A 42 15.29 15.46 -1.16
C GLY A 42 14.29 15.87 -2.25
N LYS A 43 14.12 15.04 -3.29
CA LYS A 43 13.18 15.27 -4.39
C LYS A 43 11.74 15.11 -3.92
N ALA A 44 10.85 15.96 -4.42
CA ALA A 44 9.44 15.92 -4.08
C ALA A 44 8.77 14.66 -4.67
N LEU A 45 8.13 13.86 -3.83
CA LEU A 45 7.34 12.70 -4.23
C LEU A 45 5.96 13.14 -4.72
N ARG A 46 5.90 13.73 -5.92
CA ARG A 46 4.64 14.17 -6.55
C ARG A 46 4.17 13.17 -7.59
N PHE A 47 3.07 12.49 -7.30
CA PHE A 47 2.48 11.47 -8.18
C PHE A 47 1.33 12.02 -9.03
N THR A 48 1.45 13.26 -9.51
CA THR A 48 0.52 13.82 -10.49
C THR A 48 0.52 12.99 -11.77
N PHE A 49 -0.54 13.05 -12.57
CA PHE A 49 -0.63 12.29 -13.83
C PHE A 49 0.56 12.56 -14.77
N ARG A 50 1.07 13.80 -14.79
CA ARG A 50 2.19 14.23 -15.63
C ARG A 50 3.55 13.73 -15.10
N SER A 51 3.75 13.80 -13.78
CA SER A 51 5.07 13.54 -13.18
C SER A 51 5.29 12.10 -12.73
N ARG A 52 4.22 11.35 -12.43
CA ARG A 52 4.32 10.00 -11.83
C ARG A 52 5.15 9.02 -12.65
N SER A 53 5.09 9.14 -13.98
CA SER A 53 5.82 8.24 -14.89
C SER A 53 7.20 8.76 -15.29
N SER A 54 7.65 9.90 -14.73
CA SER A 54 9.00 10.39 -14.97
C SER A 54 10.03 9.47 -14.31
N ASN A 55 11.14 9.22 -15.00
CA ASN A 55 12.23 8.38 -14.47
C ASN A 55 12.70 8.85 -13.09
N GLU A 56 12.74 10.17 -12.89
CA GLU A 56 13.11 10.77 -11.61
C GLU A 56 12.19 10.35 -10.45
N ILE A 57 10.87 10.45 -10.63
CA ILE A 57 9.91 10.06 -9.60
C ILE A 57 9.90 8.55 -9.38
N LEU A 58 10.04 7.77 -10.44
CA LEU A 58 10.12 6.31 -10.35
C LEU A 58 11.35 5.86 -9.57
N ASP A 59 12.52 6.45 -9.85
CA ASP A 59 13.76 6.14 -9.14
C ASP A 59 13.67 6.58 -7.67
N GLU A 60 13.07 7.74 -7.40
CA GLU A 60 12.92 8.26 -6.05
C GLU A 60 11.97 7.41 -5.20
N LEU A 61 10.87 6.94 -5.79
CA LEU A 61 9.99 5.97 -5.18
C LEU A 61 10.74 4.66 -4.85
N GLY A 62 11.59 4.19 -5.77
CA GLY A 62 12.42 3.01 -5.58
C GLY A 62 13.38 3.13 -4.38
N ARG A 63 14.10 4.26 -4.28
CA ARG A 63 14.97 4.56 -3.13
C ARG A 63 14.20 4.61 -1.82
N THR A 64 13.01 5.21 -1.85
CA THR A 64 12.11 5.29 -0.69
C THR A 64 11.75 3.89 -0.20
N ILE A 65 11.28 3.02 -1.10
CA ILE A 65 10.90 1.64 -0.78
C ILE A 65 12.09 0.80 -0.33
N LEU A 66 13.26 0.97 -0.95
CA LEU A 66 14.49 0.28 -0.53
C LEU A 66 14.91 0.66 0.90
N ASN A 67 14.71 1.91 1.32
CA ASN A 67 15.01 2.32 2.68
C ASN A 67 13.97 1.79 3.67
N LEU A 68 12.70 1.85 3.30
CA LEU A 68 11.61 1.34 4.12
C LEU A 68 11.68 -0.19 4.29
N SER A 69 12.08 -0.93 3.25
CA SER A 69 12.22 -2.39 3.32
C SER A 69 13.30 -2.87 4.30
N LYS A 70 14.23 -2.01 4.71
CA LYS A 70 15.25 -2.32 5.74
C LYS A 70 14.69 -2.32 7.15
N ILE A 71 13.64 -1.55 7.40
CA ILE A 71 13.13 -1.28 8.76
C ILE A 71 11.75 -1.89 9.02
N ILE A 72 10.92 -2.03 7.99
CA ILE A 72 9.59 -2.62 8.12
C ILE A 72 9.78 -4.14 8.33
N PRO A 73 9.31 -4.73 9.43
CA PRO A 73 9.31 -6.18 9.60
C PRO A 73 8.15 -6.83 8.82
N GLU A 74 8.22 -8.15 8.64
CA GLU A 74 7.12 -8.94 8.08
C GLU A 74 6.60 -8.36 6.74
N GLY A 75 5.28 -8.19 6.61
CA GLY A 75 4.63 -7.78 5.39
C GLY A 75 4.64 -6.28 5.13
N PHE A 76 5.10 -5.90 3.94
CA PHE A 76 5.02 -4.54 3.40
C PHE A 76 4.22 -4.53 2.10
N VAL A 77 3.06 -3.88 2.10
CA VAL A 77 2.16 -3.83 0.93
C VAL A 77 2.30 -2.49 0.23
N ILE A 78 2.47 -2.50 -1.09
CA ILE A 78 2.54 -1.32 -1.94
C ILE A 78 1.41 -1.38 -2.97
N PHE A 79 0.53 -0.39 -2.88
CA PHE A 79 -0.66 -0.26 -3.68
C PHE A 79 -0.47 0.78 -4.79
N PHE A 80 -0.51 0.32 -6.04
CA PHE A 80 -0.42 1.17 -7.23
C PHE A 80 -1.83 1.55 -7.73
N PRO A 81 -1.98 2.75 -8.33
CA PRO A 81 -3.28 3.22 -8.84
C PRO A 81 -3.77 2.48 -10.10
N SER A 82 -2.90 1.76 -10.80
CA SER A 82 -3.28 0.93 -11.95
C SER A 82 -2.19 -0.08 -12.29
N PHE A 83 -2.57 -1.16 -12.98
CA PHE A 83 -1.61 -2.13 -13.51
C PHE A 83 -0.62 -1.48 -14.48
N GLY A 84 -1.09 -0.59 -15.36
CA GLY A 84 -0.19 0.10 -16.29
C GLY A 84 0.90 0.93 -15.58
N TYR A 85 0.57 1.55 -14.44
CA TYR A 85 1.57 2.26 -13.64
C TYR A 85 2.53 1.30 -12.93
N LYS A 86 1.99 0.22 -12.33
CA LYS A 86 2.82 -0.85 -11.73
C LYS A 86 3.81 -1.44 -12.74
N ASP A 87 3.35 -1.71 -13.97
CA ASP A 87 4.18 -2.28 -15.04
C ASP A 87 5.29 -1.30 -15.47
N ALA A 88 4.99 0.00 -15.52
CA ALA A 88 5.99 1.04 -15.79
C ALA A 88 7.06 1.13 -14.68
N VAL A 89 6.64 1.07 -13.41
CA VAL A 89 7.53 1.01 -12.24
C VAL A 89 8.43 -0.22 -12.32
N ALA A 90 7.84 -1.40 -12.52
CA ALA A 90 8.58 -2.65 -12.62
C ALA A 90 9.60 -2.62 -13.76
N LYS A 91 9.22 -2.09 -14.93
CA LYS A 91 10.12 -1.94 -16.08
C LYS A 91 11.32 -1.03 -15.74
N ARG A 92 11.07 0.13 -15.15
CA ARG A 92 12.13 1.09 -14.77
C ARG A 92 13.07 0.51 -13.73
N TRP A 93 12.55 -0.17 -12.71
CA TRP A 93 13.37 -0.71 -11.64
C TRP A 93 14.17 -1.94 -12.05
N LYS A 94 13.66 -2.74 -12.99
CA LYS A 94 14.45 -3.79 -13.63
C LYS A 94 15.60 -3.19 -14.44
N SER A 95 15.35 -2.15 -15.24
CA SER A 95 16.40 -1.54 -16.07
C SER A 95 17.47 -0.78 -15.28
N THR A 96 17.18 -0.36 -14.05
CA THR A 96 18.10 0.41 -13.19
C THR A 96 18.76 -0.41 -12.08
N GLY A 97 18.42 -1.69 -11.94
CA GLY A 97 18.91 -2.54 -10.85
C GLY A 97 18.17 -2.39 -9.51
N VAL A 98 17.34 -1.35 -9.36
CA VAL A 98 16.56 -1.11 -8.13
C VAL A 98 15.70 -2.31 -7.72
N ALA A 99 15.15 -3.05 -8.69
CA ALA A 99 14.37 -4.25 -8.38
C ALA A 99 15.22 -5.34 -7.71
N ASN A 100 16.48 -5.49 -8.12
CA ASN A 100 17.43 -6.44 -7.52
C ASN A 100 17.86 -5.97 -6.13
N ASP A 101 18.11 -4.67 -5.97
CA ASP A 101 18.47 -4.08 -4.67
C ASP A 101 17.37 -4.33 -3.64
N ILE A 102 16.11 -4.10 -4.01
CA ILE A 102 14.97 -4.38 -3.12
C ILE A 102 14.85 -5.90 -2.87
N GLY A 103 14.95 -6.72 -3.92
CA GLY A 103 14.89 -8.18 -3.84
C GLY A 103 15.96 -8.79 -2.94
N SER A 104 17.16 -8.21 -2.90
CA SER A 104 18.24 -8.63 -1.99
C SER A 104 17.94 -8.40 -0.51
N ARG A 105 16.97 -7.52 -0.21
CA ARG A 105 16.53 -7.21 1.16
C ARG A 105 15.35 -8.05 1.59
N LYS A 106 14.36 -8.18 0.70
CA LYS A 106 13.13 -8.95 0.92
C LYS A 106 12.62 -9.52 -0.40
N PRO A 107 12.05 -10.74 -0.40
CA PRO A 107 11.31 -11.24 -1.56
C PRO A 107 10.19 -10.28 -1.94
N VAL A 108 10.05 -10.04 -3.24
CA VAL A 108 9.06 -9.12 -3.81
C VAL A 108 8.08 -9.91 -4.68
N LEU A 109 6.82 -9.94 -4.27
CA LEU A 109 5.73 -10.50 -5.06
C LEU A 109 5.05 -9.40 -5.87
N TRP A 110 5.08 -9.52 -7.19
CA TRP A 110 4.32 -8.65 -8.09
C TRP A 110 3.00 -9.32 -8.46
N GLU A 111 1.90 -8.67 -8.13
CA GLU A 111 0.56 -9.19 -8.39
C GLU A 111 0.38 -9.53 -9.88
N SER A 112 -0.10 -10.75 -10.15
CA SER A 112 -0.41 -11.21 -11.51
C SER A 112 -1.91 -11.12 -11.77
N ARG A 113 -2.31 -10.60 -12.93
CA ARG A 113 -3.73 -10.57 -13.36
C ARG A 113 -4.34 -11.96 -13.55
N LYS A 114 -3.51 -13.00 -13.64
CA LYS A 114 -3.94 -14.39 -13.86
C LYS A 114 -4.30 -15.10 -12.55
N LYS A 115 -3.80 -14.60 -11.42
CA LYS A 115 -4.03 -15.21 -10.09
C LYS A 115 -5.21 -14.53 -9.43
N SER A 116 -6.01 -15.31 -8.72
CA SER A 116 -7.04 -14.79 -7.84
C SER A 116 -6.41 -14.04 -6.64
N PRO A 117 -7.18 -13.16 -5.97
CA PRO A 117 -6.71 -12.47 -4.77
C PRO A 117 -6.23 -13.43 -3.66
N GLY A 118 -6.94 -14.56 -3.48
CA GLY A 118 -6.58 -15.59 -2.51
C GLY A 118 -5.24 -16.24 -2.82
N GLU A 119 -5.02 -16.64 -4.08
CA GLU A 119 -3.73 -17.23 -4.51
C GLU A 119 -2.55 -16.27 -4.31
N ILE A 120 -2.75 -14.98 -4.58
CA ILE A 120 -1.73 -13.95 -4.36
C ILE A 120 -1.42 -13.81 -2.86
N LEU A 121 -2.46 -13.79 -2.02
CA LEU A 121 -2.31 -13.68 -0.58
C LEU A 121 -1.64 -14.91 0.03
N ASP A 122 -1.98 -16.12 -0.44
CA ASP A 122 -1.39 -17.37 0.02
C ASP A 122 0.10 -17.42 -0.33
N GLU A 123 0.47 -17.07 -1.55
CA GLU A 123 1.87 -16.98 -1.98
C GLU A 123 2.64 -15.94 -1.17
N TYR A 124 2.06 -14.75 -0.97
CA TYR A 124 2.66 -13.71 -0.15
C TYR A 124 2.83 -14.14 1.32
N SER A 125 1.83 -14.82 1.88
CA SER A 125 1.87 -15.33 3.25
C SER A 125 2.95 -16.38 3.43
N LYS A 126 3.13 -17.27 2.45
CA LYS A 126 4.23 -18.24 2.42
C LYS A 126 5.58 -17.54 2.38
N LEU A 127 5.76 -16.52 1.53
CA LEU A 127 7.00 -15.74 1.49
C LEU A 127 7.36 -15.09 2.84
N ILE A 128 6.36 -14.70 3.63
CA ILE A 128 6.58 -14.13 4.97
C ILE A 128 6.94 -15.22 6.00
N LYS A 129 6.23 -16.35 5.98
CA LYS A 129 6.37 -17.44 6.98
C LYS A 129 7.57 -18.35 6.73
N GLU A 130 7.83 -18.67 5.47
CA GLU A 130 8.82 -19.69 5.03
C GLU A 130 10.13 -19.06 4.55
N GLY A 131 10.22 -17.73 4.46
CA GLY A 131 11.43 -17.05 4.01
C GLY A 131 12.62 -17.33 4.92
N GLU A 132 13.74 -17.78 4.33
CA GLU A 132 15.01 -18.05 5.03
C GLU A 132 15.49 -16.85 5.87
N SER A 133 15.14 -15.65 5.42
CA SER A 133 15.27 -14.44 6.21
C SER A 133 13.94 -14.11 6.89
N LYS A 134 13.92 -14.06 8.23
CA LYS A 134 12.83 -13.51 9.09
C LYS A 134 12.51 -12.02 8.83
N LYS A 135 12.92 -11.50 7.68
CA LYS A 135 12.74 -10.12 7.23
C LYS A 135 11.35 -9.91 6.63
N GLY A 136 10.60 -10.94 6.27
CA GLY A 136 9.27 -10.83 5.64
C GLY A 136 9.33 -10.51 4.14
N ALA A 137 8.22 -10.05 3.56
CA ALA A 137 8.06 -9.91 2.11
C ALA A 137 7.41 -8.58 1.71
N ILE A 138 7.52 -8.24 0.42
CA ILE A 138 6.88 -7.06 -0.17
C ILE A 138 5.84 -7.50 -1.21
N LEU A 139 4.60 -7.03 -1.08
CA LEU A 139 3.54 -7.23 -2.08
C LEU A 139 3.35 -5.96 -2.91
N MET A 140 3.52 -6.05 -4.22
CA MET A 140 3.32 -4.98 -5.20
C MET A 140 2.01 -5.23 -5.97
N CYS A 141 0.92 -4.56 -5.59
CA CYS A 141 -0.42 -4.80 -6.12
C CYS A 141 -1.16 -3.52 -6.51
N VAL A 142 -2.29 -3.65 -7.20
CA VAL A 142 -3.10 -2.54 -7.69
C VAL A 142 -4.34 -2.36 -6.82
N VAL A 143 -4.69 -1.10 -6.52
CA VAL A 143 -5.95 -0.76 -5.87
C VAL A 143 -7.08 -0.91 -6.89
N GLY A 144 -7.86 -1.98 -6.78
CA GLY A 144 -9.00 -2.18 -7.67
C GLY A 144 -9.65 -3.56 -7.57
N GLY A 145 -10.70 -3.66 -6.76
CA GLY A 145 -11.88 -4.48 -7.06
C GLY A 145 -11.90 -5.95 -6.65
N LYS A 146 -10.84 -6.52 -6.06
CA LYS A 146 -10.90 -7.88 -5.49
C LYS A 146 -10.02 -8.14 -4.26
N LEU A 147 -8.83 -7.54 -4.19
CA LEU A 147 -7.94 -7.65 -3.02
C LEU A 147 -8.34 -6.71 -1.87
N SER A 148 -9.20 -5.71 -2.07
CA SER A 148 -9.54 -4.69 -1.05
C SER A 148 -10.86 -4.94 -0.32
N GLU A 149 -11.75 -5.77 -0.88
CA GLU A 149 -13.09 -6.02 -0.31
C GLU A 149 -13.22 -7.37 0.42
N GLY A 150 -12.29 -8.31 0.22
CA GLY A 150 -12.39 -9.66 0.79
C GLY A 150 -11.11 -10.25 1.37
N ILE A 151 -10.03 -9.47 1.44
CA ILE A 151 -8.75 -9.96 1.97
C ILE A 151 -8.51 -9.43 3.37
N ASN A 152 -8.27 -10.36 4.28
CA ASN A 152 -7.80 -10.09 5.61
C ASN A 152 -6.27 -10.18 5.64
N PHE A 153 -5.60 -9.04 5.79
CA PHE A 153 -4.18 -9.01 6.11
C PHE A 153 -3.98 -9.19 7.63
N SER A 154 -4.27 -10.38 8.15
CA SER A 154 -4.00 -10.72 9.56
C SER A 154 -2.50 -10.96 9.80
N ASP A 155 -2.10 -11.10 11.06
CA ASP A 155 -0.84 -11.77 11.45
C ASP A 155 0.43 -11.26 10.74
N GLY A 156 0.65 -9.95 10.77
CA GLY A 156 1.88 -9.34 10.25
C GLY A 156 1.96 -9.23 8.71
N LEU A 157 0.92 -9.64 7.99
CA LEU A 157 0.88 -9.57 6.53
C LEU A 157 0.88 -8.12 5.98
N ALA A 158 0.48 -7.14 6.78
CA ALA A 158 0.51 -5.72 6.39
C ALA A 158 0.98 -4.80 7.54
N ARG A 159 2.22 -4.99 8.02
CA ARG A 159 2.84 -4.10 9.02
C ARG A 159 3.05 -2.68 8.50
N SER A 160 3.15 -2.52 7.19
CA SER A 160 3.13 -1.21 6.53
C SER A 160 2.41 -1.29 5.21
N ILE A 161 1.70 -0.21 4.88
CA ILE A 161 1.05 -0.01 3.60
C ILE A 161 1.56 1.29 3.00
N LEU A 162 1.98 1.28 1.74
CA LEU A 162 2.39 2.47 0.99
C LEU A 162 1.54 2.59 -0.28
N THR A 163 1.00 3.78 -0.51
CA THR A 163 0.26 4.10 -1.73
C THR A 163 0.83 5.38 -2.33
N PRO A 164 1.37 5.36 -3.56
CA PRO A 164 1.74 6.58 -4.27
C PRO A 164 0.47 7.36 -4.64
N THR A 165 0.06 8.27 -3.76
CA THR A 165 -1.11 9.14 -3.95
C THR A 165 -0.69 10.53 -4.41
N ARG A 166 -1.65 11.28 -4.98
CA ARG A 166 -1.44 12.55 -5.67
C ARG A 166 -0.84 13.63 -4.76
#